data_AF-A0A928S6P0-F1
#
_entry.id   AF-A0A928S6P0-F1
#
_cell.length_a   1.000
_cell.length_b   1.000
_cell.length_c   1.000
_cell.angle_alpha   90.00
_cell.angle_beta   90.00
_cell.angle_gamma   90.00
#
_symmetry.space_group_name_H-M   'P 1'
#
loop_
_entity.id
_entity.type
_entity.pdbx_description
1 polymer ?
#
loop_
_entity_poly.entity_id
_entity_poly.type
_entity_poly.pdbx_seq_one_letter_code
_entity_poly.pdbx_strand_id
1 'polypeptide(L)'
;MIHRGFAWAAVVGLLGTGLLSDAYAAGDRTWVSNTSTDKANWFNDTNWSPSIVPTSSDHAIIPASLSGSREMPVIYSSDGSQIAYAQKITVNASGSDIGTLDIYGSNSLLILGDGSARTSTVHGKFRIGQHGAGTNTTVKIRGDHTIQGAGGEIVLEKDALIDEYTNDGDDKLTLKRSGGSACEDYPDGLDCNVLLHGTGTIKVQLDNRAFVLGDYAIVLDDRAKTGTSEGWWIAENNGSLTITCDVSGAGHWFLADLGANGSTLEVGTNGCVSAAGPVLFKEGQFRLSGGDFCTTGDMLWKSVCGDGGCTFKTQPKFFVDNGRTATFGLGGAGTCGSCP
;
A
#
# COMPACT_ATOMS: atom_id res chain seq x y z
N MET A 1 53.27 17.59 67.58
CA MET A 1 53.71 16.47 66.72
C MET A 1 52.48 15.63 66.43
N ILE A 2 51.79 15.87 65.32
CA ILE A 2 51.96 15.21 64.01
C ILE A 2 51.50 13.74 64.03
N HIS A 3 50.49 13.48 63.17
CA HIS A 3 50.06 12.23 62.52
C HIS A 3 48.93 11.39 63.17
N ARG A 4 47.72 11.41 62.57
CA ARG A 4 47.15 10.54 61.48
C ARG A 4 46.72 9.19 62.08
N GLY A 5 45.47 8.72 62.06
CA GLY A 5 44.42 8.83 61.04
C GLY A 5 44.45 7.57 60.17
N PHE A 6 43.53 6.61 60.39
CA PHE A 6 43.17 5.58 59.41
C PHE A 6 41.72 5.13 59.63
N ALA A 7 40.86 5.53 58.69
CA ALA A 7 39.49 5.06 58.54
C ALA A 7 39.52 3.83 57.62
N TRP A 8 38.73 2.81 57.98
CA TRP A 8 38.48 1.64 57.14
C TRP A 8 37.42 1.99 56.10
N ALA A 9 37.81 2.00 54.81
CA ALA A 9 36.89 2.03 53.69
C ALA A 9 36.63 0.59 53.23
N ALA A 10 35.38 0.14 53.32
CA ALA A 10 34.93 -1.09 52.71
C ALA A 10 34.73 -0.86 51.20
N VAL A 11 35.51 -1.56 50.37
CA VAL A 11 35.33 -1.61 48.92
C VAL A 11 34.26 -2.67 48.64
N VAL A 12 33.04 -2.22 48.30
CA VAL A 12 32.01 -3.07 47.70
C VAL A 12 32.30 -3.13 46.20
N GLY A 13 32.85 -4.26 45.75
CA GLY A 13 33.00 -4.57 44.34
C GLY A 13 31.63 -4.89 43.72
N LEU A 14 31.03 -3.92 43.06
CA LEU A 14 29.91 -4.15 42.15
C LEU A 14 30.50 -4.51 40.78
N LEU A 15 30.73 -5.80 40.55
CA LEU A 15 30.97 -6.34 39.21
C LEU A 15 29.65 -6.28 38.42
N GLY A 16 29.35 -5.09 37.90
CA GLY A 16 28.36 -4.93 36.86
C GLY A 16 28.89 -5.59 35.59
N THR A 17 28.40 -6.78 35.27
CA THR A 17 28.43 -7.33 33.92
C THR A 17 27.60 -6.39 33.05
N GLY A 18 28.26 -5.37 32.51
CA GLY A 18 27.74 -4.55 31.44
C GLY A 18 27.51 -5.46 30.24
N LEU A 19 26.29 -5.96 30.10
CA LEU A 19 25.71 -6.27 28.81
C LEU A 19 25.68 -4.96 28.04
N LEU A 20 26.79 -4.62 27.39
CA LEU A 20 26.81 -3.70 26.28
C LEU A 20 26.06 -4.44 25.16
N SER A 21 24.73 -4.38 25.20
CA SER A 21 23.98 -4.46 23.96
C SER A 21 24.47 -3.25 23.18
N ASP A 22 25.29 -3.48 22.15
CA ASP A 22 25.62 -2.44 21.18
C ASP A 22 24.28 -1.85 20.72
N ALA A 23 23.98 -0.65 21.22
CA ALA A 23 22.81 0.09 20.80
C ALA A 23 23.08 0.44 19.34
N TYR A 24 22.58 -0.41 18.45
CA TYR A 24 22.73 -0.23 17.02
C TYR A 24 22.15 1.14 16.68
N ALA A 25 23.01 2.05 16.24
CA ALA A 25 22.55 3.38 15.85
C ALA A 25 21.65 3.22 14.63
N ALA A 26 20.35 3.45 14.85
CA ALA A 26 19.35 3.64 13.81
C ALA A 26 19.94 4.56 12.72
N GLY A 27 19.96 4.10 11.48
CA GLY A 27 20.63 4.83 10.41
C GLY A 27 19.94 4.65 9.07
N ASP A 28 19.97 5.70 8.27
CA ASP A 28 19.69 5.64 6.84
C ASP A 28 20.82 4.86 6.16
N ARG A 29 20.50 3.73 5.52
CA ARG A 29 21.52 2.94 4.81
C ARG A 29 20.98 2.40 3.51
N THR A 30 21.90 2.24 2.57
CA THR A 30 21.60 1.63 1.28
C THR A 30 21.98 0.17 1.33
N TRP A 31 21.00 -0.71 1.15
CA TRP A 31 21.23 -2.16 1.04
C TRP A 31 21.48 -2.50 -0.43
N VAL A 32 22.75 -2.71 -0.75
CA VAL A 32 23.18 -3.14 -2.08
C VAL A 32 23.46 -4.64 -2.01
N SER A 33 22.87 -5.42 -2.92
CA SER A 33 23.24 -6.83 -3.07
C SER A 33 24.73 -6.94 -3.41
N ASN A 34 25.45 -7.78 -2.68
CA ASN A 34 26.83 -8.15 -2.99
C ASN A 34 26.92 -9.56 -3.63
N THR A 35 25.78 -10.24 -3.83
CA THR A 35 25.69 -11.53 -4.51
C THR A 35 25.31 -11.37 -5.98
N SER A 36 25.68 -12.38 -6.76
CA SER A 36 25.26 -12.58 -8.15
C SER A 36 24.40 -13.83 -8.30
N THR A 37 23.69 -14.25 -7.24
CA THR A 37 22.75 -15.38 -7.28
C THR A 37 21.32 -14.90 -7.01
N ASP A 38 20.43 -15.07 -7.99
CA ASP A 38 19.16 -14.37 -8.29
C ASP A 38 18.29 -13.72 -7.19
N LYS A 39 18.48 -13.98 -5.90
CA LYS A 39 17.62 -13.53 -4.79
C LYS A 39 18.44 -13.24 -3.55
N ALA A 40 18.88 -11.99 -3.40
CA ALA A 40 19.47 -11.52 -2.15
C ALA A 40 18.38 -11.50 -1.06
N ASN A 41 18.30 -12.59 -0.29
CA ASN A 41 17.32 -12.75 0.78
C ASN A 41 17.61 -11.75 1.93
N TRP A 42 16.59 -11.00 2.33
CA TRP A 42 16.58 -9.99 3.39
C TRP A 42 17.22 -10.49 4.69
N PHE A 43 17.00 -11.76 5.02
CA PHE A 43 17.45 -12.37 6.28
C PHE A 43 18.91 -12.84 6.27
N ASN A 44 19.58 -12.87 5.11
CA ASN A 44 20.97 -13.28 5.01
C ASN A 44 21.89 -12.05 4.96
N ASP A 45 22.51 -11.71 6.09
CA ASP A 45 23.39 -10.55 6.21
C ASP A 45 24.56 -10.57 5.22
N THR A 46 25.03 -11.75 4.81
CA THR A 46 26.12 -11.89 3.85
C THR A 46 25.75 -11.40 2.47
N ASN A 47 24.45 -11.29 2.13
CA ASN A 47 23.98 -10.84 0.83
C ASN A 47 24.06 -9.31 0.68
N TRP A 48 24.32 -8.61 1.78
CA TRP A 48 24.17 -7.16 1.84
C TRP A 48 25.52 -6.47 2.03
N SER A 49 25.62 -5.30 1.41
CA SER A 49 26.52 -4.24 1.85
C SER A 49 25.63 -3.06 2.30
N PRO A 50 25.63 -2.69 3.60
CA PRO A 50 26.38 -3.30 4.70
C PRO A 50 25.89 -4.71 5.06
N SER A 51 26.78 -5.58 5.56
CA SER A 51 26.45 -6.99 5.88
C SER A 51 25.68 -7.13 7.19
N ILE A 52 24.43 -6.65 7.16
CA ILE A 52 23.48 -6.63 8.27
C ILE A 52 22.06 -6.80 7.75
N VAL A 53 21.20 -7.39 8.56
CA VAL A 53 19.76 -7.45 8.30
C VAL A 53 19.10 -6.15 8.78
N PRO A 54 18.24 -5.51 7.97
CA PRO A 54 17.45 -4.36 8.42
C PRO A 54 16.58 -4.67 9.64
N THR A 55 16.51 -3.72 10.57
CA THR A 55 15.72 -3.79 11.80
C THR A 55 14.58 -2.78 11.80
N SER A 56 13.73 -2.81 12.83
CA SER A 56 12.64 -1.83 13.01
C SER A 56 13.11 -0.40 13.25
N SER A 57 14.42 -0.19 13.44
CA SER A 57 15.03 1.13 13.60
C SER A 57 15.67 1.66 12.32
N ASP A 58 15.80 0.82 11.29
CA ASP A 58 16.53 1.14 10.07
C ASP A 58 15.61 1.74 9.00
N HIS A 59 16.18 2.68 8.25
CA HIS A 59 15.61 3.11 6.98
C HIS A 59 16.31 2.36 5.84
N ALA A 60 15.61 1.39 5.26
CA ALA A 60 16.14 0.55 4.19
C ALA A 60 16.02 1.24 2.82
N ILE A 61 17.15 1.68 2.27
CA ILE A 61 17.21 2.29 0.93
C ILE A 61 17.61 1.21 -0.08
N ILE A 62 16.70 0.92 -1.00
CA ILE A 62 16.89 0.01 -2.13
C ILE A 62 17.25 0.87 -3.37
N PRO A 63 18.46 0.71 -3.93
CA PRO A 63 18.89 1.50 -5.07
C PRO A 63 18.16 1.11 -6.36
N ALA A 64 18.21 1.98 -7.36
CA ALA A 64 17.79 1.64 -8.72
C ALA A 64 18.67 0.49 -9.28
N SER A 65 18.08 -0.40 -10.08
CA SER A 65 18.84 -1.49 -10.74
C SER A 65 19.76 -0.89 -11.78
N LEU A 66 21.05 -0.77 -11.52
CA LEU A 66 21.99 -0.41 -12.59
C LEU A 66 21.93 -1.52 -13.64
N SER A 67 21.62 -1.15 -14.88
CA SER A 67 21.53 -2.06 -16.03
C SER A 67 22.67 -3.08 -16.04
N GLY A 68 22.36 -4.37 -15.80
CA GLY A 68 23.33 -5.47 -15.83
C GLY A 68 23.59 -6.21 -14.52
N SER A 69 22.54 -6.75 -13.88
CA SER A 69 22.58 -7.75 -12.79
C SER A 69 22.93 -7.27 -11.38
N ARG A 70 22.25 -6.23 -10.87
CA ARG A 70 22.10 -6.12 -9.41
C ARG A 70 20.77 -6.73 -8.99
N GLU A 71 20.88 -7.85 -8.30
CA GLU A 71 19.77 -8.52 -7.67
C GLU A 71 19.09 -7.60 -6.67
N MET A 72 17.78 -7.70 -6.66
CA MET A 72 16.92 -6.86 -5.83
C MET A 72 16.62 -7.56 -4.51
N PRO A 73 16.39 -6.79 -3.44
CA PRO A 73 16.03 -7.36 -2.17
C PRO A 73 14.72 -8.12 -2.21
N VAL A 74 14.79 -9.29 -1.60
CA VAL A 74 13.69 -10.22 -1.50
C VAL A 74 13.47 -10.55 -0.05
N ILE A 75 12.25 -10.38 0.43
CA ILE A 75 11.79 -10.94 1.70
C ILE A 75 11.11 -12.27 1.40
N TYR A 76 11.76 -13.35 1.78
CA TYR A 76 11.25 -14.72 1.62
C TYR A 76 11.54 -15.54 2.87
N SER A 77 10.48 -16.04 3.51
CA SER A 77 10.55 -17.05 4.57
C SER A 77 9.88 -18.33 4.06
N SER A 78 10.60 -19.44 4.02
CA SER A 78 10.05 -20.73 3.56
C SER A 78 9.10 -21.36 4.58
N ASP A 79 9.23 -21.00 5.85
CA ASP A 79 8.50 -21.57 6.99
C ASP A 79 7.68 -20.56 7.78
N GLY A 80 7.72 -19.27 7.41
CA GLY A 80 7.06 -18.18 8.12
C GLY A 80 7.68 -17.81 9.46
N SER A 81 8.85 -18.37 9.81
CA SER A 81 9.49 -18.13 11.10
C SER A 81 10.21 -16.77 11.18
N GLN A 82 10.50 -16.17 10.02
CA GLN A 82 11.26 -14.95 9.92
C GLN A 82 10.37 -13.76 9.60
N ILE A 83 10.53 -12.70 10.39
CA ILE A 83 9.79 -11.45 10.23
C ILE A 83 10.79 -10.37 9.80
N ALA A 84 10.57 -9.78 8.63
CA ALA A 84 11.35 -8.64 8.18
C ALA A 84 10.83 -7.37 8.87
N TYR A 85 11.75 -6.46 9.19
CA TYR A 85 11.43 -5.17 9.79
C TYR A 85 12.10 -4.05 9.02
N ALA A 86 11.43 -2.91 8.94
CA ALA A 86 12.02 -1.63 8.56
C ALA A 86 11.24 -0.50 9.21
N GLN A 87 11.93 0.54 9.69
CA GLN A 87 11.26 1.77 10.14
C GLN A 87 10.57 2.48 8.98
N LYS A 88 11.27 2.54 7.84
CA LYS A 88 10.78 3.06 6.55
C LYS A 88 11.62 2.46 5.43
N ILE A 89 11.10 2.51 4.21
CA ILE A 89 11.80 2.05 3.01
C ILE A 89 11.92 3.19 2.00
N THR A 90 12.99 3.20 1.22
CA THR A 90 13.09 3.97 -0.02
C THR A 90 13.37 3.01 -1.17
N VAL A 91 12.47 2.90 -2.14
CA VAL A 91 12.69 2.12 -3.37
C VAL A 91 12.94 3.10 -4.52
N ASN A 92 14.19 3.23 -4.93
CA ASN A 92 14.59 4.24 -5.93
C ASN A 92 14.33 3.79 -7.37
N ALA A 93 14.16 4.77 -8.26
CA ALA A 93 14.24 4.59 -9.71
C ALA A 93 15.08 5.72 -10.32
N SER A 94 15.73 5.46 -11.45
CA SER A 94 16.59 6.42 -12.15
C SER A 94 16.55 6.17 -13.66
N GLY A 95 15.80 6.98 -14.41
CA GLY A 95 15.62 6.76 -15.85
C GLY A 95 14.86 5.44 -16.10
N SER A 96 15.43 4.54 -16.89
CA SER A 96 14.87 3.19 -17.11
C SER A 96 15.19 2.19 -15.99
N ASP A 97 16.09 2.54 -15.08
CA ASP A 97 16.54 1.66 -14.01
C ASP A 97 15.56 1.72 -12.84
N ILE A 98 14.91 0.59 -12.55
CA ILE A 98 13.86 0.50 -11.53
C ILE A 98 14.37 -0.36 -10.37
N GLY A 99 14.44 0.21 -9.18
CA GLY A 99 14.63 -0.54 -7.94
C GLY A 99 13.37 -1.34 -7.64
N THR A 100 13.55 -2.55 -7.12
CA THR A 100 12.43 -3.42 -6.73
C THR A 100 12.65 -3.92 -5.32
N LEU A 101 11.61 -3.92 -4.49
CA LEU A 101 11.55 -4.71 -3.26
C LEU A 101 10.44 -5.74 -3.45
N ASP A 102 10.79 -7.02 -3.46
CA ASP A 102 9.82 -8.10 -3.57
C ASP A 102 9.65 -8.79 -2.20
N ILE A 103 8.41 -9.03 -1.81
CA ILE A 103 8.06 -9.89 -0.68
C ILE A 103 7.26 -11.03 -1.27
N TYR A 104 7.69 -12.28 -1.09
CA TYR A 104 6.96 -13.42 -1.62
C TYR A 104 7.14 -14.65 -0.74
N GLY A 105 6.29 -15.65 -0.96
CA GLY A 105 6.36 -16.95 -0.30
C GLY A 105 5.48 -17.06 0.94
N SER A 106 5.36 -18.31 1.41
CA SER A 106 4.44 -18.69 2.47
C SER A 106 4.68 -17.95 3.78
N ASN A 107 3.72 -17.13 4.19
CA ASN A 107 3.76 -16.38 5.45
C ASN A 107 4.95 -15.41 5.54
N SER A 108 5.50 -14.97 4.41
CA SER A 108 6.47 -13.88 4.41
C SER A 108 5.81 -12.62 4.95
N LEU A 109 6.46 -12.01 5.93
CA LEU A 109 5.95 -10.85 6.64
C LEU A 109 7.00 -9.73 6.67
N LEU A 110 6.59 -8.53 6.25
CA LEU A 110 7.29 -7.29 6.55
C LEU A 110 6.47 -6.46 7.53
N ILE A 111 7.09 -5.99 8.62
CA ILE A 111 6.54 -4.94 9.47
C ILE A 111 7.22 -3.63 9.10
N LEU A 112 6.41 -2.66 8.65
CA LEU A 112 6.83 -1.33 8.26
C LEU A 112 6.37 -0.31 9.31
N GLY A 113 7.32 0.45 9.85
CA GLY A 113 7.08 1.40 10.93
C GLY A 113 7.51 0.88 12.30
N ASP A 114 7.49 1.77 13.29
CA ASP A 114 7.91 1.50 14.66
C ASP A 114 6.84 1.91 15.70
N GLY A 115 5.62 2.22 15.24
CA GLY A 115 4.52 2.74 16.06
C GLY A 115 4.46 4.27 16.12
N SER A 116 5.39 4.97 15.47
CA SER A 116 5.34 6.43 15.29
C SER A 116 5.08 6.80 13.83
N ALA A 117 4.77 8.07 13.58
CA ALA A 117 4.52 8.55 12.22
C ALA A 117 5.78 8.47 11.35
N ARG A 118 5.70 7.75 10.21
CA ARG A 118 6.84 7.53 9.30
C ARG A 118 6.48 7.80 7.85
N THR A 119 7.52 7.98 7.03
CA THR A 119 7.37 8.18 5.58
C THR A 119 8.37 7.32 4.83
N SER A 120 7.85 6.39 4.03
CA SER A 120 8.58 5.67 3.00
C SER A 120 8.47 6.38 1.65
N THR A 121 9.45 6.13 0.78
CA THR A 121 9.45 6.62 -0.59
C THR A 121 9.47 5.44 -1.56
N VAL A 122 8.59 5.43 -2.56
CA VAL A 122 8.56 4.41 -3.62
C VAL A 122 8.53 5.15 -4.96
N HIS A 123 9.67 5.17 -5.63
CA HIS A 123 9.81 5.60 -7.03
C HIS A 123 9.98 4.41 -7.97
N GLY A 124 10.43 3.25 -7.45
CA GLY A 124 10.48 1.99 -8.17
C GLY A 124 9.24 1.12 -7.93
N LYS A 125 9.44 -0.19 -7.78
CA LYS A 125 8.37 -1.18 -7.56
C LYS A 125 8.47 -1.81 -6.18
N PHE A 126 7.38 -1.82 -5.43
CA PHE A 126 7.23 -2.55 -4.19
C PHE A 126 6.19 -3.67 -4.39
N ARG A 127 6.64 -4.91 -4.57
CA ARG A 127 5.75 -6.04 -4.85
C ARG A 127 5.53 -6.90 -3.62
N ILE A 128 4.29 -7.32 -3.42
CA ILE A 128 3.85 -8.11 -2.28
C ILE A 128 3.08 -9.31 -2.83
N GLY A 129 3.56 -10.53 -2.58
CA GLY A 129 2.98 -11.79 -3.04
C GLY A 129 3.81 -12.49 -4.11
N GLN A 130 3.32 -13.64 -4.58
CA GLN A 130 4.00 -14.47 -5.58
C GLN A 130 3.16 -14.66 -6.86
N HIS A 131 3.82 -14.60 -8.01
CA HIS A 131 3.31 -15.06 -9.29
C HIS A 131 3.14 -16.59 -9.26
N GLY A 132 2.01 -17.07 -8.75
CA GLY A 132 1.68 -18.49 -8.70
C GLY A 132 1.02 -18.91 -7.38
N ALA A 133 0.06 -19.83 -7.47
CA ALA A 133 -0.98 -20.08 -6.47
C ALA A 133 -0.49 -20.26 -5.01
N GLY A 134 -1.10 -19.46 -4.13
CA GLY A 134 -1.13 -19.62 -2.69
C GLY A 134 0.07 -18.99 -2.01
N THR A 135 -0.17 -17.88 -1.29
CA THR A 135 0.14 -17.77 0.15
C THR A 135 -0.01 -16.36 0.72
N ASN A 136 -0.28 -16.30 2.02
CA ASN A 136 -0.49 -15.11 2.87
C ASN A 136 0.78 -14.25 3.02
N THR A 137 1.25 -13.63 1.94
CA THR A 137 2.32 -12.64 2.02
C THR A 137 1.75 -11.35 2.57
N THR A 138 2.32 -10.85 3.66
CA THR A 138 1.73 -9.73 4.40
C THR A 138 2.73 -8.58 4.59
N VAL A 139 2.26 -7.37 4.40
CA VAL A 139 2.89 -6.15 4.93
C VAL A 139 2.02 -5.63 6.06
N LYS A 140 2.58 -5.58 7.26
CA LYS A 140 1.94 -4.96 8.43
C LYS A 140 2.41 -3.52 8.59
N ILE A 141 1.47 -2.60 8.74
CA ILE A 141 1.73 -1.19 9.05
C ILE A 141 1.69 -1.02 10.56
N ARG A 142 2.71 -0.36 11.13
CA ARG A 142 2.81 -0.09 12.58
C ARG A 142 2.94 1.42 12.85
N GLY A 143 1.85 2.03 13.31
CA GLY A 143 1.63 3.45 13.45
C GLY A 143 1.13 4.12 12.17
N ASP A 144 1.13 5.46 12.16
CA ASP A 144 0.83 6.25 10.97
C ASP A 144 1.96 6.14 9.94
N HIS A 145 1.73 5.44 8.83
CA HIS A 145 2.73 5.29 7.79
C HIS A 145 2.31 5.96 6.50
N THR A 146 3.15 6.84 5.99
CA THR A 146 2.98 7.43 4.66
C THR A 146 3.88 6.74 3.66
N ILE A 147 3.36 6.33 2.51
CA ILE A 147 4.16 5.97 1.34
C ILE A 147 3.97 7.06 0.29
N GLN A 148 5.07 7.63 -0.18
CA GLN A 148 5.05 8.66 -1.21
C GLN A 148 5.94 8.33 -2.39
N GLY A 149 5.67 8.91 -3.56
CA GLY A 149 6.38 8.57 -4.78
C GLY A 149 6.11 9.52 -5.92
N ALA A 150 6.82 9.29 -7.02
CA ALA A 150 6.57 9.91 -8.32
C ALA A 150 6.71 8.80 -9.36
N GLY A 151 5.58 8.19 -9.73
CA GLY A 151 5.52 7.10 -10.69
C GLY A 151 5.93 5.73 -10.13
N GLY A 152 6.03 5.60 -8.80
CA GLY A 152 6.31 4.33 -8.17
C GLY A 152 5.07 3.46 -8.05
N GLU A 153 5.26 2.15 -7.99
CA GLU A 153 4.18 1.17 -7.94
C GLU A 153 4.24 0.34 -6.65
N ILE A 154 3.09 0.12 -6.02
CA ILE A 154 2.86 -0.94 -5.05
C ILE A 154 2.01 -1.99 -5.76
N VAL A 155 2.58 -3.17 -5.96
CA VAL A 155 1.92 -4.27 -6.67
C VAL A 155 1.50 -5.32 -5.65
N LEU A 156 0.20 -5.55 -5.53
CA LEU A 156 -0.34 -6.68 -4.78
C LEU A 156 -0.51 -7.86 -5.72
N GLU A 157 0.06 -9.00 -5.37
CA GLU A 157 -0.15 -10.26 -6.08
C GLU A 157 -1.06 -11.18 -5.28
N LYS A 158 -1.55 -12.25 -5.91
CA LYS A 158 -2.67 -13.03 -5.40
C LYS A 158 -2.46 -13.42 -3.92
N ASP A 159 -3.50 -13.21 -3.11
CA ASP A 159 -3.53 -13.47 -1.67
C ASP A 159 -2.57 -12.60 -0.83
N ALA A 160 -1.98 -11.54 -1.43
CA ALA A 160 -1.22 -10.53 -0.71
C ALA A 160 -2.13 -9.67 0.16
N LEU A 161 -1.56 -9.26 1.29
CA LEU A 161 -2.27 -8.52 2.32
C LEU A 161 -1.46 -7.31 2.77
N ILE A 162 -2.10 -6.14 2.82
CA ILE A 162 -1.64 -5.01 3.63
C ILE A 162 -2.54 -4.93 4.86
N ASP A 163 -1.97 -5.11 6.04
CA ASP A 163 -2.71 -5.23 7.30
C ASP A 163 -2.20 -4.26 8.37
N GLU A 164 -2.95 -4.15 9.45
CA GLU A 164 -2.51 -3.51 10.69
C GLU A 164 -1.52 -4.42 11.44
N TYR A 165 -0.71 -3.82 12.31
CA TYR A 165 0.19 -4.56 13.17
C TYR A 165 -0.57 -5.29 14.27
N THR A 166 -1.40 -4.55 15.04
CA THR A 166 -2.04 -5.02 16.28
C THR A 166 -3.56 -5.22 16.21
N ASN A 167 -4.19 -4.98 15.05
CA ASN A 167 -5.65 -5.08 14.86
C ASN A 167 -6.45 -4.27 15.89
N ASP A 168 -5.89 -3.17 16.40
CA ASP A 168 -6.52 -2.25 17.35
C ASP A 168 -7.24 -1.08 16.66
N GLY A 169 -6.93 -0.81 15.39
CA GLY A 169 -7.52 0.27 14.61
C GLY A 169 -6.72 1.56 14.63
N ASP A 170 -5.53 1.55 15.23
CA ASP A 170 -4.69 2.73 15.39
C ASP A 170 -3.64 2.86 14.27
N ASP A 171 -3.48 1.84 13.43
CA ASP A 171 -2.50 1.82 12.34
C ASP A 171 -3.13 2.39 11.05
N LYS A 172 -2.46 3.37 10.45
CA LYS A 172 -2.96 4.06 9.26
C LYS A 172 -1.93 4.08 8.14
N LEU A 173 -2.36 3.75 6.92
CA LEU A 173 -1.60 3.93 5.69
C LEU A 173 -2.07 5.18 4.96
N THR A 174 -1.14 6.04 4.56
CA THR A 174 -1.39 7.18 3.65
C THR A 174 -0.58 6.99 2.39
N LEU A 175 -1.24 6.91 1.23
CA LEU A 175 -0.56 6.99 -0.06
C LEU A 175 -0.65 8.42 -0.56
N LYS A 176 0.46 9.00 -1.01
CA LYS A 176 0.44 10.36 -1.56
C LYS A 176 1.53 10.57 -2.60
N ARG A 177 1.40 11.63 -3.38
CA ARG A 177 2.47 12.13 -4.24
C ARG A 177 3.66 12.70 -3.44
N SER A 178 4.87 12.55 -3.97
CA SER A 178 6.05 13.32 -3.55
C SER A 178 5.96 14.77 -4.06
N GLY A 179 6.19 15.76 -3.20
CA GLY A 179 5.96 17.18 -3.52
C GLY A 179 6.78 17.68 -4.73
N GLY A 180 6.14 18.44 -5.64
CA GLY A 180 6.77 19.03 -6.85
C GLY A 180 5.72 19.43 -7.90
N SER A 181 5.50 20.73 -8.13
CA SER A 181 4.27 21.42 -8.59
C SER A 181 3.79 21.26 -10.05
N ALA A 182 3.81 20.09 -10.68
CA ALA A 182 3.48 19.99 -12.12
C ALA A 182 2.33 19.05 -12.53
N CYS A 183 1.63 18.39 -11.61
CA CYS A 183 0.62 17.38 -11.98
C CYS A 183 -0.78 17.79 -11.47
N GLU A 184 -1.26 18.96 -11.90
CA GLU A 184 -2.52 19.54 -11.39
C GLU A 184 -3.76 19.17 -12.20
N ASP A 185 -3.63 18.57 -13.38
CA ASP A 185 -4.79 18.31 -14.24
C ASP A 185 -4.73 16.89 -14.84
N TYR A 186 -5.76 16.09 -14.56
CA TYR A 186 -6.16 14.83 -15.23
C TYR A 186 -5.75 13.46 -14.61
N PRO A 187 -6.60 12.40 -14.75
CA PRO A 187 -6.30 11.01 -14.36
C PRO A 187 -5.01 10.41 -14.90
N ASP A 188 -4.39 11.03 -15.90
CA ASP A 188 -3.12 10.58 -16.49
C ASP A 188 -1.91 10.96 -15.61
N GLY A 189 -2.14 11.62 -14.47
CA GLY A 189 -1.16 11.86 -13.40
C GLY A 189 -0.72 10.61 -12.63
N LEU A 190 -0.97 9.40 -13.18
CA LEU A 190 -0.39 8.13 -12.74
C LEU A 190 1.12 8.26 -12.51
N ASP A 191 1.81 8.94 -13.43
CA ASP A 191 3.26 9.13 -13.42
C ASP A 191 3.77 9.96 -12.23
N CYS A 192 2.88 10.63 -11.50
CA CYS A 192 3.23 11.51 -10.37
C CYS A 192 2.79 10.98 -9.01
N ASN A 193 2.03 9.89 -8.95
CA ASN A 193 1.54 9.30 -7.72
C ASN A 193 2.23 7.97 -7.43
N VAL A 194 1.99 7.43 -6.23
CA VAL A 194 2.20 5.99 -6.01
C VAL A 194 0.95 5.29 -6.50
N LEU A 195 1.11 4.39 -7.47
CA LEU A 195 0.03 3.53 -7.95
C LEU A 195 -0.04 2.27 -7.07
N LEU A 196 -1.15 2.03 -6.39
CA LEU A 196 -1.42 0.73 -5.78
C LEU A 196 -2.33 -0.08 -6.71
N HIS A 197 -1.86 -1.22 -7.19
CA HIS A 197 -2.61 -2.06 -8.13
C HIS A 197 -2.35 -3.56 -7.95
N GLY A 198 -3.04 -4.42 -8.72
CA GLY A 198 -2.86 -5.86 -8.72
C GLY A 198 -4.05 -6.69 -8.21
N THR A 199 -3.74 -7.83 -7.57
CA THR A 199 -4.68 -8.72 -6.88
C THR A 199 -4.34 -8.79 -5.41
N GLY A 200 -5.21 -8.42 -4.48
CA GLY A 200 -4.90 -8.52 -3.05
C GLY A 200 -5.87 -7.77 -2.16
N THR A 201 -5.62 -7.81 -0.86
CA THR A 201 -6.52 -7.23 0.14
C THR A 201 -5.81 -6.14 0.95
N ILE A 202 -6.51 -5.03 1.18
CA ILE A 202 -6.07 -3.93 2.05
C ILE A 202 -6.98 -3.88 3.27
N LYS A 203 -6.45 -4.28 4.42
CA LYS A 203 -7.15 -4.31 5.71
C LYS A 203 -6.82 -3.14 6.64
N VAL A 204 -5.67 -2.50 6.47
CA VAL A 204 -5.29 -1.28 7.22
C VAL A 204 -6.23 -0.10 6.90
N GLN A 205 -6.36 0.86 7.84
CA GLN A 205 -6.99 2.14 7.53
C GLN A 205 -6.22 2.83 6.40
N LEU A 206 -6.92 3.30 5.37
CA LEU A 206 -6.29 4.00 4.24
C LEU A 206 -6.78 5.44 4.19
N ASP A 207 -5.86 6.40 4.13
CA ASP A 207 -6.21 7.80 3.87
C ASP A 207 -6.71 7.96 2.43
N ASN A 208 -7.75 8.75 2.24
CA ASN A 208 -8.40 9.03 0.96
C ASN A 208 -7.55 9.97 0.06
N ARG A 209 -6.24 9.73 -0.01
CA ARG A 209 -5.28 10.28 -1.00
C ARG A 209 -4.75 9.20 -1.93
N ALA A 210 -5.31 8.01 -1.81
CA ALA A 210 -4.83 6.83 -2.48
C ALA A 210 -5.22 6.82 -3.95
N PHE A 211 -4.29 6.37 -4.78
CA PHE A 211 -4.56 6.00 -6.15
C PHE A 211 -4.58 4.47 -6.21
N VAL A 212 -5.78 3.90 -6.25
CA VAL A 212 -6.01 2.45 -6.21
C VAL A 212 -6.62 2.01 -7.53
N LEU A 213 -5.93 1.10 -8.20
CA LEU A 213 -6.31 0.54 -9.48
C LEU A 213 -6.55 -0.97 -9.35
N GLY A 214 -7.81 -1.39 -9.42
CA GLY A 214 -8.18 -2.78 -9.63
C GLY A 214 -8.05 -3.17 -11.10
N ASP A 215 -6.82 -3.37 -11.57
CA ASP A 215 -6.49 -3.94 -12.89
C ASP A 215 -6.58 -5.47 -12.91
N TYR A 216 -6.74 -6.09 -11.73
CA TYR A 216 -7.06 -7.51 -11.58
C TYR A 216 -8.14 -7.76 -10.51
N ALA A 217 -7.80 -7.77 -9.21
CA ALA A 217 -8.78 -8.06 -8.15
C ALA A 217 -8.33 -7.51 -6.80
N ILE A 218 -8.60 -6.22 -6.56
CA ILE A 218 -8.33 -5.57 -5.27
C ILE A 218 -9.57 -5.63 -4.39
N VAL A 219 -9.35 -5.93 -3.11
CA VAL A 219 -10.36 -5.89 -2.07
C VAL A 219 -9.98 -4.86 -1.00
N LEU A 220 -10.86 -3.89 -0.78
CA LEU A 220 -10.80 -2.96 0.35
C LEU A 220 -11.63 -3.56 1.49
N ASP A 221 -10.98 -4.00 2.56
CA ASP A 221 -11.61 -4.79 3.63
C ASP A 221 -11.31 -4.23 5.02
N ASP A 222 -12.07 -4.71 6.01
CA ASP A 222 -11.90 -4.51 7.45
C ASP A 222 -11.97 -3.04 7.89
N ARG A 223 -10.85 -2.31 7.85
CA ARG A 223 -10.79 -0.91 8.32
C ARG A 223 -11.32 0.08 7.30
N ALA A 224 -11.86 1.18 7.80
CA ALA A 224 -12.41 2.23 6.96
C ALA A 224 -11.33 2.90 6.08
N LYS A 225 -11.70 3.25 4.85
CA LYS A 225 -10.87 4.04 3.93
C LYS A 225 -11.43 5.46 3.92
N THR A 226 -10.79 6.36 4.67
CA THR A 226 -11.36 7.67 5.04
C THR A 226 -10.32 8.76 4.92
N GLY A 227 -10.74 9.99 4.61
CA GLY A 227 -9.81 11.10 4.53
C GLY A 227 -10.46 12.41 4.11
N THR A 228 -9.76 13.52 4.31
CA THR A 228 -10.21 14.86 3.93
C THR A 228 -9.71 15.29 2.56
N SER A 229 -9.02 14.40 1.86
CA SER A 229 -8.45 14.64 0.54
C SER A 229 -9.09 13.72 -0.47
N GLU A 230 -8.68 13.88 -1.73
CA GLU A 230 -9.30 13.22 -2.86
C GLU A 230 -8.59 11.91 -3.23
N GLY A 231 -9.34 10.80 -3.17
CA GLY A 231 -8.88 9.48 -3.60
C GLY A 231 -9.29 9.15 -5.03
N TRP A 232 -8.61 8.20 -5.65
CA TRP A 232 -8.89 7.70 -6.98
C TRP A 232 -9.11 6.20 -6.91
N TRP A 233 -10.34 5.78 -7.16
CA TRP A 233 -10.80 4.40 -7.02
C TRP A 233 -11.20 3.88 -8.40
N ILE A 234 -10.33 3.07 -9.00
CA ILE A 234 -10.41 2.69 -10.40
C ILE A 234 -10.55 1.18 -10.52
N ALA A 235 -11.45 0.72 -11.38
CA ALA A 235 -11.47 -0.66 -11.87
C ALA A 235 -11.37 -0.64 -13.40
N GLU A 236 -10.31 -1.27 -13.92
CA GLU A 236 -9.99 -1.25 -15.35
C GLU A 236 -9.32 -2.56 -15.82
N ASN A 237 -9.07 -2.74 -17.13
CA ASN A 237 -8.33 -3.89 -17.69
C ASN A 237 -8.90 -5.28 -17.35
N ASN A 238 -10.23 -5.43 -17.29
CA ASN A 238 -10.99 -6.59 -16.82
C ASN A 238 -10.78 -6.91 -15.34
N GLY A 239 -10.29 -5.93 -14.58
CA GLY A 239 -10.07 -6.06 -13.16
C GLY A 239 -11.30 -5.73 -12.31
N SER A 240 -11.20 -5.99 -11.02
CA SER A 240 -12.23 -5.69 -10.04
C SER A 240 -11.70 -4.89 -8.86
N LEU A 241 -12.50 -3.94 -8.41
CA LEU A 241 -12.38 -3.28 -7.12
C LEU A 241 -13.59 -3.66 -6.27
N THR A 242 -13.36 -4.42 -5.20
CA THR A 242 -14.39 -4.86 -4.26
C THR A 242 -14.24 -4.13 -2.94
N ILE A 243 -15.36 -3.66 -2.38
CA ILE A 243 -15.41 -2.86 -1.16
C ILE A 243 -16.27 -3.58 -0.13
N THR A 244 -15.67 -4.00 0.99
CA THR A 244 -16.33 -4.70 2.11
C THR A 244 -16.15 -3.97 3.44
N CYS A 245 -15.82 -2.68 3.38
CA CYS A 245 -15.67 -1.78 4.52
C CYS A 245 -16.24 -0.39 4.20
N ASP A 246 -16.18 0.52 5.18
CA ASP A 246 -16.57 1.92 4.99
C ASP A 246 -15.56 2.68 4.13
N VAL A 247 -16.03 3.43 3.14
CA VAL A 247 -15.26 4.37 2.33
C VAL A 247 -15.94 5.74 2.37
N SER A 248 -15.22 6.77 2.80
CA SER A 248 -15.77 8.13 2.91
C SER A 248 -14.76 9.24 2.63
N GLY A 249 -15.26 10.44 2.35
CA GLY A 249 -14.46 11.61 1.97
C GLY A 249 -14.54 11.90 0.46
N ALA A 250 -13.65 12.76 -0.03
CA ALA A 250 -13.62 13.10 -1.45
C ALA A 250 -12.97 11.98 -2.26
N GLY A 251 -13.53 11.63 -3.41
CA GLY A 251 -12.96 10.61 -4.28
C GLY A 251 -13.59 10.60 -5.67
N HIS A 252 -12.76 10.27 -6.65
CA HIS A 252 -13.20 9.97 -8.00
C HIS A 252 -13.31 8.47 -8.19
N TRP A 253 -14.37 8.06 -8.86
CA TRP A 253 -14.65 6.66 -9.15
C TRP A 253 -14.63 6.44 -10.65
N PHE A 254 -13.84 5.46 -11.10
CA PHE A 254 -13.74 5.15 -12.52
C PHE A 254 -13.96 3.67 -12.75
N LEU A 255 -14.88 3.38 -13.66
CA LEU A 255 -15.08 2.05 -14.20
C LEU A 255 -14.84 2.13 -15.70
N ALA A 256 -13.69 1.62 -16.14
CA ALA A 256 -13.21 1.80 -17.51
C ALA A 256 -12.75 0.48 -18.11
N ASP A 257 -13.36 0.04 -19.21
CA ASP A 257 -12.85 -1.11 -19.94
C ASP A 257 -13.32 -1.17 -21.40
N LEU A 258 -12.69 -2.04 -22.19
CA LEU A 258 -13.06 -2.43 -23.55
C LEU A 258 -13.09 -3.97 -23.72
N GLY A 259 -12.86 -4.73 -22.65
CA GLY A 259 -12.75 -6.19 -22.67
C GLY A 259 -14.08 -6.94 -22.54
N ALA A 260 -14.11 -8.19 -23.02
CA ALA A 260 -15.33 -9.00 -23.16
C ALA A 260 -16.08 -9.31 -21.85
N ASN A 261 -15.40 -9.27 -20.70
CA ASN A 261 -16.00 -9.50 -19.37
C ASN A 261 -16.30 -8.20 -18.62
N GLY A 262 -15.64 -7.10 -19.01
CA GLY A 262 -15.72 -5.79 -18.40
C GLY A 262 -15.12 -5.75 -16.98
N SER A 263 -14.63 -4.58 -16.60
CA SER A 263 -14.17 -4.34 -15.22
C SER A 263 -15.34 -4.28 -14.25
N THR A 264 -15.10 -4.55 -12.96
CA THR A 264 -16.16 -4.59 -11.94
C THR A 264 -15.84 -3.67 -10.75
N LEU A 265 -16.76 -2.76 -10.43
CA LEU A 265 -16.79 -2.08 -9.14
C LEU A 265 -17.91 -2.70 -8.30
N GLU A 266 -17.55 -3.33 -7.18
CA GLU A 266 -18.47 -4.04 -6.31
C GLU A 266 -18.45 -3.48 -4.88
N VAL A 267 -19.62 -3.15 -4.34
CA VAL A 267 -19.82 -2.91 -2.90
C VAL A 267 -20.47 -4.15 -2.31
N GLY A 268 -19.65 -4.94 -1.63
CA GLY A 268 -20.01 -6.23 -1.03
C GLY A 268 -20.64 -6.11 0.35
N THR A 269 -20.82 -7.25 1.00
CA THR A 269 -21.28 -7.34 2.39
C THR A 269 -20.38 -6.52 3.30
N ASN A 270 -20.98 -5.73 4.19
CA ASN A 270 -20.32 -4.76 5.08
C ASN A 270 -19.66 -3.56 4.36
N GLY A 271 -19.74 -3.50 3.03
CA GLY A 271 -19.30 -2.35 2.27
C GLY A 271 -20.26 -1.17 2.41
N CYS A 272 -19.70 0.02 2.61
CA CYS A 272 -20.45 1.27 2.62
C CYS A 272 -19.63 2.33 1.91
N VAL A 273 -20.16 2.93 0.86
CA VAL A 273 -19.53 4.11 0.24
C VAL A 273 -20.39 5.33 0.53
N SER A 274 -19.83 6.28 1.27
CA SER A 274 -20.40 7.61 1.53
C SER A 274 -19.36 8.68 1.19
N ALA A 275 -19.17 8.88 -0.12
CA ALA A 275 -18.11 9.73 -0.65
C ALA A 275 -18.67 11.03 -1.26
N ALA A 276 -17.77 11.93 -1.63
CA ALA A 276 -18.05 13.07 -2.50
C ALA A 276 -17.19 12.94 -3.75
N GLY A 277 -17.69 13.38 -4.91
CA GLY A 277 -16.90 13.38 -6.14
C GLY A 277 -17.47 12.50 -7.25
N PRO A 278 -17.03 12.72 -8.49
CA PRO A 278 -17.71 12.20 -9.66
C PRO A 278 -17.52 10.69 -9.81
N VAL A 279 -18.47 10.08 -10.51
CA VAL A 279 -18.40 8.67 -10.90
C VAL A 279 -18.43 8.61 -12.41
N LEU A 280 -17.36 8.12 -13.03
CA LEU A 280 -17.27 7.95 -14.46
C LEU A 280 -17.42 6.47 -14.83
N PHE A 281 -18.54 6.16 -15.47
CA PHE A 281 -18.75 4.89 -16.14
C PHE A 281 -18.39 5.02 -17.62
N LYS A 282 -17.45 4.21 -18.10
CA LYS A 282 -17.24 4.02 -19.55
C LYS A 282 -17.86 2.70 -20.02
N GLU A 283 -17.50 1.62 -19.34
CA GLU A 283 -17.95 0.24 -19.55
C GLU A 283 -17.72 -0.56 -18.26
N GLY A 284 -18.38 -1.71 -18.08
CA GLY A 284 -18.13 -2.62 -16.97
C GLY A 284 -19.38 -2.97 -16.18
N GLN A 285 -19.19 -3.50 -14.98
CA GLN A 285 -20.25 -3.86 -14.03
C GLN A 285 -20.12 -3.04 -12.75
N PHE A 286 -21.17 -2.31 -12.41
CA PHE A 286 -21.36 -1.74 -11.08
C PHE A 286 -22.28 -2.65 -10.28
N ARG A 287 -21.83 -3.16 -9.13
CA ARG A 287 -22.55 -4.17 -8.35
C ARG A 287 -22.70 -3.74 -6.90
N LEU A 288 -23.91 -3.81 -6.37
CA LEU A 288 -24.19 -3.70 -4.94
C LEU A 288 -24.73 -5.06 -4.47
N SER A 289 -23.84 -5.92 -3.98
CA SER A 289 -24.14 -7.31 -3.59
C SER A 289 -24.36 -7.49 -2.08
N GLY A 290 -24.13 -6.43 -1.30
CA GLY A 290 -24.32 -6.48 0.15
C GLY A 290 -24.14 -5.15 0.87
N GLY A 291 -23.81 -4.09 0.13
CA GLY A 291 -23.55 -2.76 0.67
C GLY A 291 -24.22 -1.65 -0.13
N ASP A 292 -24.11 -0.43 0.39
CA ASP A 292 -24.72 0.77 -0.19
C ASP A 292 -23.66 1.68 -0.79
N PHE A 293 -24.04 2.40 -1.85
CA PHE A 293 -23.17 3.37 -2.51
C PHE A 293 -23.85 4.73 -2.59
N CYS A 294 -23.18 5.74 -2.09
CA CYS A 294 -23.63 7.11 -2.18
C CYS A 294 -22.47 8.06 -2.49
N THR A 295 -22.71 8.93 -3.47
CA THR A 295 -21.85 10.07 -3.73
C THR A 295 -22.65 11.35 -3.98
N THR A 296 -22.07 12.49 -3.59
CA THR A 296 -22.57 13.82 -3.97
C THR A 296 -22.23 14.20 -5.41
N GLY A 297 -21.25 13.53 -6.04
CA GLY A 297 -20.84 13.86 -7.40
C GLY A 297 -21.73 13.22 -8.46
N ASP A 298 -21.74 13.85 -9.65
CA ASP A 298 -22.54 13.38 -10.76
C ASP A 298 -22.05 12.03 -11.29
N MET A 299 -23.01 11.20 -11.68
CA MET A 299 -22.74 10.04 -12.52
C MET A 299 -22.56 10.49 -13.96
N LEU A 300 -21.35 10.38 -14.47
CA LEU A 300 -21.01 10.63 -15.86
C LEU A 300 -20.92 9.30 -16.60
N TRP A 301 -21.59 9.23 -17.75
CA TRP A 301 -21.42 8.12 -18.68
C TRP A 301 -20.74 8.63 -19.94
N LYS A 302 -19.56 8.09 -20.26
CA LYS A 302 -18.85 8.37 -21.51
C LYS A 302 -18.79 7.10 -22.35
N SER A 303 -19.49 7.10 -23.49
CA SER A 303 -19.38 6.01 -24.47
C SER A 303 -17.94 5.87 -24.95
N VAL A 304 -17.45 4.64 -25.08
CA VAL A 304 -16.19 4.37 -25.78
C VAL A 304 -16.50 4.16 -27.25
N CYS A 305 -15.91 4.98 -28.12
CA CYS A 305 -15.99 4.78 -29.56
C CYS A 305 -15.02 3.67 -29.96
N GLY A 306 -15.48 2.70 -30.75
CA GLY A 306 -14.56 1.74 -31.38
C GLY A 306 -13.77 2.37 -32.54
N ASP A 307 -12.84 1.59 -33.12
CA ASP A 307 -12.01 1.97 -34.29
C ASP A 307 -12.79 2.19 -35.62
N GLY A 308 -14.11 2.35 -35.54
CA GLY A 308 -15.01 2.67 -36.65
C GLY A 308 -16.13 3.60 -36.16
N GLY A 309 -16.85 4.23 -37.09
CA GLY A 309 -17.85 5.27 -36.81
C GLY A 309 -18.72 4.96 -35.58
N CYS A 310 -18.87 5.96 -34.69
CA CYS A 310 -19.42 5.88 -33.32
C CYS A 310 -20.65 4.99 -33.18
N THR A 311 -20.42 3.69 -33.08
CA THR A 311 -21.41 2.68 -32.73
C THR A 311 -21.15 2.32 -31.28
N PHE A 312 -22.14 2.52 -30.41
CA PHE A 312 -22.09 2.15 -29.00
C PHE A 312 -21.68 0.68 -28.89
N LYS A 313 -20.43 0.41 -28.48
CA LYS A 313 -19.98 -0.98 -28.34
C LYS A 313 -20.55 -1.63 -27.10
N THR A 314 -20.72 -0.87 -26.01
CA THR A 314 -21.08 -1.41 -24.69
C THR A 314 -21.72 -0.34 -23.79
N GLN A 315 -22.58 -0.79 -22.87
CA GLN A 315 -23.20 0.02 -21.82
C GLN A 315 -22.74 -0.51 -20.46
N PRO A 316 -22.48 0.37 -19.46
CA PRO A 316 -22.25 -0.08 -18.10
C PRO A 316 -23.48 -0.84 -17.58
N LYS A 317 -23.24 -1.96 -16.90
CA LYS A 317 -24.30 -2.79 -16.31
C LYS A 317 -24.40 -2.50 -14.82
N PHE A 318 -25.61 -2.30 -14.34
CA PHE A 318 -25.89 -2.06 -12.93
C PHE A 318 -26.60 -3.27 -12.33
N PHE A 319 -26.06 -3.80 -11.24
CA PHE A 319 -26.65 -4.90 -10.47
C PHE A 319 -26.83 -4.40 -9.03
N VAL A 320 -28.07 -4.32 -8.56
CA VAL A 320 -28.37 -3.85 -7.21
C VAL A 320 -29.24 -4.89 -6.54
N ASP A 321 -28.69 -5.52 -5.49
CA ASP A 321 -29.42 -6.52 -4.72
C ASP A 321 -30.58 -5.88 -3.94
N ASN A 322 -31.57 -6.70 -3.60
CA ASN A 322 -32.78 -6.21 -2.95
C ASN A 322 -32.46 -5.52 -1.61
N GLY A 323 -32.96 -4.30 -1.44
CA GLY A 323 -32.72 -3.48 -0.25
C GLY A 323 -31.43 -2.68 -0.25
N ARG A 324 -30.66 -2.68 -1.35
CA ARG A 324 -29.47 -1.83 -1.53
C ARG A 324 -29.76 -0.59 -2.34
N THR A 325 -29.00 0.46 -2.09
CA THR A 325 -29.20 1.77 -2.70
C THR A 325 -27.91 2.30 -3.32
N ALA A 326 -28.01 2.72 -4.59
CA ALA A 326 -27.00 3.53 -5.27
C ALA A 326 -27.55 4.96 -5.44
N THR A 327 -26.86 5.96 -4.90
CA THR A 327 -27.25 7.37 -5.05
C THR A 327 -26.10 8.20 -5.62
N PHE A 328 -26.42 9.02 -6.62
CA PHE A 328 -25.46 9.88 -7.33
C PHE A 328 -26.01 11.30 -7.44
N GLY A 329 -25.14 12.30 -7.54
CA GLY A 329 -25.53 13.69 -7.83
C GLY A 329 -26.38 14.32 -6.73
N LEU A 330 -26.17 13.94 -5.47
CA LEU A 330 -26.79 14.63 -4.34
C LEU A 330 -26.24 16.05 -4.26
N GLY A 331 -26.91 16.99 -4.94
CA GLY A 331 -26.61 18.42 -4.84
C GLY A 331 -26.63 18.88 -3.38
N GLY A 332 -26.01 20.04 -3.09
CA GLY A 332 -25.52 20.50 -1.78
C GLY A 332 -26.44 20.53 -0.54
N ALA A 333 -27.63 19.93 -0.57
CA ALA A 333 -28.49 19.66 0.59
C ALA A 333 -28.74 18.16 0.86
N GLY A 334 -28.37 17.26 -0.04
CA GLY A 334 -28.45 15.81 0.18
C GLY A 334 -27.15 15.31 0.78
N THR A 335 -27.13 15.02 2.08
CA THR A 335 -26.04 14.23 2.66
C THR A 335 -26.25 12.77 2.26
N CYS A 336 -25.19 12.10 1.84
CA CYS A 336 -25.19 10.65 1.90
C CYS A 336 -25.59 10.25 3.32
N GLY A 337 -26.68 9.49 3.44
CA GLY A 337 -27.05 8.94 4.74
C GLY A 337 -25.88 8.13 5.27
N SER A 338 -25.66 8.16 6.59
CA SER A 338 -24.79 7.17 7.21
C SER A 338 -25.29 5.79 6.79
N CYS A 339 -24.39 4.94 6.30
CA CYS A 339 -24.76 3.55 6.09
C CYS A 339 -25.28 2.95 7.40
N PRO A 340 -26.26 2.04 7.32
CA PRO A 340 -26.94 1.49 8.49
C PRO A 340 -26.03 0.79 9.48
#